data_AF-A0A445K026-F1
#
_entry.id   AF-A0A445K026-F1
#
_cell.length_a   1.000
_cell.length_b   1.000
_cell.length_c   1.000
_cell.angle_alpha   90.00
_cell.angle_beta   90.00
_cell.angle_gamma   90.00
#
_symmetry.space_group_name_H-M   'P 1'
#
loop_
_entity.id
_entity.type
_entity.pdbx_description
1 polymer ?
#
loop_
_entity_poly.entity_id
_entity_poly.type
_entity_poly.pdbx_seq_one_letter_code
_entity_poly.pdbx_strand_id
1 'polypeptide(L)'
;MKDGGRKQGAPSPCAACKLLRRRCAQDCVFAPYFPADEPQKFANVHKVFGASNVNKMLQDLAEHQRGDAVSSMVYEANARVRDPVYGCVGAISSLQQQIDVLQTQLAVAQAEAVHLRVRQTASLYSPTSPTNSGSPSQAKPIFDMDMVVDQNSYGDSMW
;
A
#
# COMPACT_ATOMS: atom_id res chain seq x y z
N MET A 1 14.22 0.54 -48.40
CA MET A 1 14.49 -0.68 -47.60
C MET A 1 13.72 -0.49 -46.30
N LYS A 2 12.72 -1.26 -45.91
CA LYS A 2 12.49 -2.70 -46.06
C LYS A 2 11.00 -2.96 -45.83
N ASP A 3 10.39 -3.71 -46.74
CA ASP A 3 9.03 -4.24 -46.66
C ASP A 3 8.94 -5.33 -45.57
N GLY A 4 7.75 -5.55 -45.02
CA GLY A 4 7.56 -6.45 -43.87
C GLY A 4 6.09 -6.75 -43.58
N GLY A 5 5.34 -7.16 -44.59
CA GLY A 5 3.98 -7.65 -44.46
C GLY A 5 3.82 -8.74 -43.40
N ARG A 6 3.04 -8.45 -42.36
CA ARG A 6 2.49 -9.45 -41.44
C ARG A 6 1.03 -9.66 -41.84
N LYS A 7 0.72 -10.89 -42.26
CA LYS A 7 -0.63 -11.36 -42.59
C LYS A 7 -1.59 -10.94 -41.48
N GLN A 8 -2.48 -9.99 -41.76
CA GLN A 8 -3.55 -9.59 -40.85
C GLN A 8 -4.62 -10.68 -40.85
N GLY A 9 -4.38 -11.74 -40.07
CA GLY A 9 -5.48 -12.54 -39.56
C GLY A 9 -6.44 -11.62 -38.81
N ALA A 10 -7.74 -11.88 -38.89
CA ALA A 10 -8.75 -11.08 -38.19
C ALA A 10 -8.30 -10.86 -36.73
N PRO A 11 -8.38 -9.62 -36.21
CA PRO A 11 -7.96 -9.35 -34.84
C PRO A 11 -8.68 -10.31 -33.90
N SER A 12 -7.91 -11.01 -33.06
CA SER A 12 -8.48 -11.93 -32.10
C SER A 12 -9.48 -11.19 -31.20
N PRO A 13 -10.65 -11.78 -30.89
CA PRO A 13 -11.60 -11.13 -30.01
C PRO A 13 -10.96 -10.94 -28.63
N CYS A 14 -11.24 -9.82 -27.98
CA CYS A 14 -10.81 -9.58 -26.60
C CYS A 14 -11.38 -10.66 -25.65
N ALA A 15 -10.81 -10.81 -24.46
CA ALA A 15 -11.23 -11.82 -23.49
C ALA A 15 -12.73 -11.74 -23.17
N ALA A 16 -13.28 -10.53 -23.08
CA ALA A 16 -14.70 -10.30 -22.85
C ALA A 16 -15.59 -10.85 -23.97
N CYS A 17 -15.32 -10.44 -25.21
CA CYS A 17 -16.11 -10.87 -26.36
C CYS A 17 -15.97 -12.38 -26.62
N LYS A 18 -14.78 -12.94 -26.37
CA LYS A 18 -14.53 -14.39 -26.42
C LYS A 18 -15.38 -15.14 -25.40
N LEU A 19 -15.40 -14.69 -24.14
CA LEU A 19 -16.20 -15.33 -23.08
C LEU A 19 -17.71 -15.20 -23.32
N LEU A 20 -18.16 -14.02 -23.76
CA LEU A 20 -19.56 -13.72 -24.05
C LEU A 20 -20.06 -14.29 -25.39
N ARG A 21 -19.17 -14.95 -26.17
CA ARG A 21 -19.48 -15.53 -27.48
C ARG A 21 -20.12 -14.54 -28.47
N ARG A 22 -19.63 -13.29 -28.48
CA ARG A 22 -20.09 -12.22 -29.39
C ARG A 22 -18.96 -11.66 -30.24
N ARG A 23 -19.31 -10.96 -31.33
CA ARG A 23 -18.33 -10.28 -32.19
C ARG A 23 -17.63 -9.16 -31.43
N CYS A 24 -16.30 -9.08 -31.55
CA CYS A 24 -15.52 -7.94 -31.04
C CYS A 24 -15.48 -6.84 -32.11
N ALA A 25 -16.18 -5.74 -31.87
CA ALA A 25 -16.15 -4.56 -32.75
C ALA A 25 -14.85 -3.76 -32.57
N GLN A 26 -14.57 -2.85 -33.50
CA GLN A 26 -13.36 -2.00 -33.47
C GLN A 26 -13.39 -1.01 -32.29
N ASP A 27 -14.59 -0.58 -31.89
CA ASP A 27 -14.90 0.34 -30.79
C ASP A 27 -15.30 -0.40 -29.50
N CYS A 28 -14.89 -1.66 -29.36
CA CYS A 28 -15.24 -2.46 -28.18
C CYS A 28 -14.65 -1.86 -26.89
N VAL A 29 -15.50 -1.36 -26.01
CA VAL A 29 -15.12 -0.78 -24.70
C VAL A 29 -14.32 -1.72 -23.79
N PHE A 30 -14.42 -3.04 -23.97
CA PHE A 30 -13.65 -4.00 -23.18
C PHE A 30 -12.26 -4.28 -23.76
N ALA A 31 -12.05 -4.07 -25.05
CA ALA A 31 -10.84 -4.52 -25.75
C ALA A 31 -9.54 -3.90 -25.21
N PRO A 32 -9.48 -2.61 -24.83
CA PRO A 32 -8.28 -2.01 -24.27
C PRO A 32 -7.87 -2.59 -22.90
N TYR A 33 -8.82 -3.14 -22.14
CA TYR A 33 -8.59 -3.49 -20.73
C TYR A 33 -8.58 -5.00 -20.44
N PHE A 34 -9.19 -5.80 -21.35
CA PHE A 34 -9.31 -7.26 -21.24
C PHE A 34 -8.73 -7.94 -22.47
N PRO A 35 -7.40 -7.97 -22.63
CA PRO A 35 -6.74 -8.57 -23.79
C PRO A 35 -6.93 -10.09 -23.81
N ALA A 36 -6.76 -10.71 -24.98
CA ALA A 36 -7.14 -12.11 -25.22
C ALA A 36 -6.26 -13.15 -24.49
N ASP A 37 -5.06 -12.75 -24.08
CA ASP A 37 -4.06 -13.49 -23.31
C ASP A 37 -4.41 -13.60 -21.81
N GLU A 38 -5.28 -12.73 -21.30
CA GLU A 38 -5.72 -12.73 -19.89
C GLU A 38 -7.21 -13.11 -19.72
N PRO A 39 -7.67 -14.30 -20.14
CA PRO A 39 -9.09 -14.66 -20.11
C PRO A 39 -9.67 -14.72 -18.69
N GLN A 40 -8.86 -15.08 -17.70
CA GLN A 40 -9.31 -15.18 -16.30
C GLN A 40 -9.64 -13.83 -15.69
N LYS A 41 -8.98 -12.75 -16.13
CA LYS A 41 -9.23 -11.38 -15.66
C LYS A 41 -10.68 -10.97 -15.91
N PHE A 42 -11.17 -11.18 -17.12
CA PHE A 42 -12.57 -10.89 -17.43
C PHE A 42 -13.52 -11.94 -16.81
N ALA A 43 -13.13 -13.22 -16.75
CA ALA A 43 -14.00 -14.25 -16.19
C ALA A 43 -14.39 -13.97 -14.72
N ASN A 44 -13.43 -13.56 -13.88
CA ASN A 44 -13.69 -13.22 -12.49
C ASN A 44 -14.52 -11.94 -12.37
N VAL A 45 -14.17 -10.89 -13.12
CA VAL A 45 -14.94 -9.63 -13.15
C VAL A 45 -16.37 -9.87 -13.60
N HIS A 46 -16.56 -10.68 -14.64
CA HIS A 46 -17.89 -11.08 -15.12
C HIS A 46 -18.68 -11.84 -14.07
N LYS A 47 -18.05 -12.77 -13.35
CA LYS A 47 -18.69 -13.56 -12.29
C LYS A 47 -19.17 -12.70 -11.12
N VAL A 48 -18.40 -11.67 -10.74
CA VAL A 48 -18.67 -10.86 -9.54
C VAL A 48 -19.54 -9.65 -9.85
N PHE A 49 -19.22 -8.91 -10.92
CA PHE A 49 -19.91 -7.67 -11.27
C PHE A 49 -20.94 -7.86 -12.38
N GLY A 50 -20.70 -8.79 -13.32
CA GLY A 50 -21.51 -8.95 -14.52
C GLY A 50 -21.09 -7.99 -15.65
N ALA A 51 -21.18 -8.47 -16.90
CA ALA A 51 -20.69 -7.70 -18.07
C ALA A 51 -21.42 -6.36 -18.24
N SER A 52 -22.74 -6.33 -18.05
CA SER A 52 -23.54 -5.12 -18.22
C SER A 52 -23.20 -4.03 -17.20
N ASN A 53 -22.96 -4.42 -15.94
CA ASN A 53 -22.58 -3.49 -14.89
C ASN A 53 -21.19 -2.93 -15.14
N VAL A 54 -20.23 -3.76 -15.53
CA VAL A 54 -18.87 -3.32 -15.89
C VAL A 54 -18.93 -2.36 -17.08
N ASN A 55 -19.71 -2.68 -18.12
CA ASN A 55 -19.92 -1.79 -19.25
C ASN A 55 -20.45 -0.43 -18.81
N LYS A 56 -21.49 -0.41 -17.96
CA LYS A 56 -22.08 0.82 -17.43
C LYS A 56 -21.05 1.63 -16.63
N MET A 57 -20.37 1.02 -15.66
CA MET A 57 -19.36 1.68 -14.84
C MET A 57 -18.22 2.27 -15.68
N LEU A 58 -17.78 1.59 -16.74
CA LEU A 58 -16.76 2.15 -17.63
C LEU A 58 -17.29 3.34 -18.43
N GLN A 59 -18.53 3.29 -18.93
CA GLN A 59 -19.13 4.38 -19.68
C GLN A 59 -19.36 5.63 -18.82
N ASP A 60 -19.64 5.45 -17.52
CA ASP A 60 -19.83 6.55 -16.56
C ASP A 60 -18.51 7.25 -16.18
N LEU A 61 -17.35 6.68 -16.56
CA LEU A 61 -16.02 7.22 -16.26
C LEU A 61 -15.35 7.85 -17.49
N ALA A 62 -14.55 8.89 -17.24
CA ALA A 62 -13.64 9.45 -18.23
C ALA A 62 -12.58 8.42 -18.65
N GLU A 63 -12.17 8.44 -19.92
CA GLU A 63 -11.34 7.37 -20.51
C GLU A 63 -10.03 7.12 -19.77
N HIS A 64 -9.40 8.18 -19.25
CA HIS A 64 -8.14 8.09 -18.51
C HIS A 64 -8.27 7.35 -17.17
N GLN A 65 -9.46 7.31 -16.56
CA GLN A 65 -9.71 6.63 -15.27
C GLN A 65 -10.11 5.16 -15.44
N ARG A 66 -10.54 4.77 -16.65
CA ARG A 66 -11.08 3.42 -16.90
C ARG A 66 -10.05 2.32 -16.67
N GLY A 67 -8.77 2.57 -16.95
CA GLY A 67 -7.70 1.61 -16.70
C GLY A 67 -7.56 1.26 -15.21
N ASP A 68 -7.55 2.28 -14.36
CA ASP A 68 -7.48 2.12 -12.90
C ASP A 68 -8.75 1.47 -12.36
N ALA A 69 -9.93 1.89 -12.85
CA ALA A 69 -11.20 1.28 -12.47
C ALA A 69 -11.26 -0.22 -12.81
N VAL A 70 -10.79 -0.63 -13.99
CA VAL A 70 -10.67 -2.06 -14.33
C VAL A 70 -9.70 -2.78 -13.41
N SER A 71 -8.57 -2.16 -13.07
CA SER A 71 -7.59 -2.76 -12.16
C SER A 71 -8.18 -3.00 -10.77
N SER A 72 -8.94 -2.04 -10.24
CA SER A 72 -9.69 -2.18 -8.97
C SER A 72 -10.76 -3.27 -9.05
N MET A 73 -11.60 -3.26 -10.09
CA MET A 73 -12.62 -4.31 -10.29
C MET A 73 -12.00 -5.72 -10.38
N VAL A 74 -10.85 -5.85 -11.04
CA VAL A 74 -10.14 -7.13 -11.15
C VAL A 74 -9.62 -7.59 -9.79
N TYR A 75 -9.00 -6.68 -9.03
CA TYR A 75 -8.55 -6.99 -7.67
C TYR A 75 -9.71 -7.45 -6.78
N GLU A 76 -10.81 -6.69 -6.76
CA GLU A 76 -12.00 -6.99 -5.96
C GLU A 76 -12.66 -8.32 -6.39
N ALA A 77 -12.78 -8.55 -7.71
CA ALA A 77 -13.34 -9.80 -8.22
C ALA A 77 -12.47 -11.00 -7.84
N ASN A 78 -11.15 -10.87 -7.97
CA ASN A 78 -10.22 -11.92 -7.57
C ASN A 78 -10.30 -12.20 -6.07
N ALA A 79 -10.41 -11.15 -5.24
CA ALA A 79 -10.57 -11.31 -3.80
C ALA A 79 -11.89 -12.03 -3.48
N ARG A 80 -13.00 -11.65 -4.11
CA ARG A 80 -14.31 -12.31 -3.89
C ARG A 80 -14.36 -13.75 -4.41
N VAL A 81 -13.59 -14.08 -5.44
CA VAL A 81 -13.47 -15.48 -5.91
C VAL A 81 -12.67 -16.33 -4.92
N ARG A 82 -11.62 -15.79 -4.29
CA ARG A 82 -10.85 -16.50 -3.25
C ARG A 82 -11.60 -16.61 -1.93
N ASP A 83 -12.29 -15.55 -1.54
CA ASP A 83 -13.11 -15.47 -0.33
C ASP A 83 -14.54 -15.04 -0.72
N PRO A 84 -15.47 -16.00 -0.91
CA PRO A 84 -16.85 -15.69 -1.28
C PRO A 84 -17.64 -14.93 -0.20
N VAL A 85 -17.18 -14.99 1.06
CA VAL A 85 -17.87 -14.39 2.21
C VAL A 85 -17.45 -12.93 2.35
N TYR A 86 -16.14 -12.66 2.51
CA TYR A 86 -15.65 -11.31 2.80
C TYR A 86 -14.93 -10.64 1.63
N GLY A 87 -14.42 -11.39 0.66
CA GLY A 87 -13.70 -10.84 -0.49
C GLY A 87 -12.57 -9.88 -0.09
N CYS A 88 -12.55 -8.68 -0.67
CA CYS A 88 -11.56 -7.66 -0.32
C CYS A 88 -11.76 -7.07 1.09
N VAL A 89 -12.96 -7.17 1.68
CA VAL A 89 -13.23 -6.69 3.05
C VAL A 89 -12.42 -7.47 4.07
N GLY A 90 -12.18 -8.78 3.85
CA GLY A 90 -11.32 -9.57 4.72
C GLY A 90 -9.87 -9.05 4.77
N ALA A 91 -9.35 -8.56 3.65
CA ALA A 91 -8.04 -7.92 3.60
C ALA A 91 -8.05 -6.58 4.34
N ILE A 92 -9.10 -5.78 4.17
CA ILE A 92 -9.27 -4.50 4.89
C ILE A 92 -9.27 -4.75 6.40
N SER A 93 -10.10 -5.68 6.89
CA SER A 93 -10.17 -6.00 8.33
C SER A 93 -8.83 -6.49 8.88
N SER A 94 -8.13 -7.34 8.12
CA SER A 94 -6.81 -7.85 8.52
C SER A 94 -5.76 -6.75 8.60
N LEU A 95 -5.82 -5.76 7.69
CA LEU A 95 -4.91 -4.62 7.71
C LEU A 95 -5.24 -3.66 8.86
N GLN A 96 -6.52 -3.41 9.13
CA GLN A 96 -6.95 -2.60 10.28
C GLN A 96 -6.46 -3.20 11.60
N GLN A 97 -6.61 -4.52 11.78
CA GLN A 97 -6.09 -5.20 12.98
C GLN A 97 -4.57 -5.07 13.10
N GLN A 98 -3.83 -5.17 11.99
CA GLN A 98 -2.38 -4.99 12.00
C GLN A 98 -1.98 -3.56 12.38
N ILE A 99 -2.70 -2.55 11.88
CA ILE A 99 -2.50 -1.15 12.27
C ILE A 99 -2.67 -1.00 13.80
N ASP A 100 -3.74 -1.54 14.37
CA ASP A 100 -4.01 -1.44 15.81
C ASP A 100 -2.92 -2.10 16.66
N VAL A 101 -2.47 -3.29 16.23
CA VAL A 101 -1.37 -4.02 16.88
C VAL A 101 -0.07 -3.22 16.82
N LEU A 102 0.27 -2.68 15.64
CA LEU A 102 1.50 -1.91 15.45
C LEU A 102 1.47 -0.60 16.22
N GLN A 103 0.33 0.09 16.27
CA GLN A 103 0.16 1.30 17.08
C GLN A 103 0.34 1.00 18.58
N THR A 104 -0.18 -0.13 19.05
CA THR A 104 -0.01 -0.58 20.45
C THR A 104 1.45 -0.87 20.75
N GLN A 105 2.14 -1.63 19.87
CA GLN A 105 3.56 -1.93 20.04
C GLN A 105 4.42 -0.66 20.04
N LEU A 106 4.11 0.29 19.15
CA LEU A 106 4.79 1.58 19.10
C LEU A 106 4.61 2.35 20.40
N ALA A 107 3.40 2.41 20.95
CA ALA A 107 3.13 3.10 22.20
C ALA A 107 3.90 2.47 23.38
N VAL A 108 3.97 1.14 23.45
CA VAL A 108 4.75 0.43 24.47
C VAL A 108 6.24 0.74 24.34
N ALA A 109 6.81 0.62 23.13
CA ALA A 109 8.23 0.90 22.89
C ALA A 109 8.60 2.36 23.21
N GLN A 110 7.71 3.31 22.91
CA GLN A 110 7.90 4.72 23.26
C GLN A 110 7.88 4.93 24.77
N ALA A 111 6.96 4.29 25.50
CA ALA A 111 6.90 4.37 26.96
C ALA A 111 8.16 3.77 27.62
N GLU A 112 8.64 2.62 27.12
CA GLU A 112 9.88 2.00 27.57
C GLU A 112 11.11 2.90 27.32
N ALA A 113 11.20 3.52 26.15
CA ALA A 113 12.28 4.44 25.82
C ALA A 113 12.31 5.66 26.77
N VAL A 114 11.15 6.23 27.10
CA VAL A 114 11.04 7.32 28.07
C VAL A 114 11.46 6.84 29.47
N HIS A 115 10.98 5.68 29.91
CA HIS A 115 11.35 5.12 31.21
C HIS A 115 12.87 4.93 31.36
N LEU A 116 13.53 4.41 30.32
CA LEU A 116 14.99 4.23 30.31
C LEU A 116 15.72 5.57 30.37
N ARG A 117 15.29 6.58 29.60
CA ARG A 117 15.87 7.94 29.64
C ARG A 117 15.74 8.56 31.02
N VAL A 118 14.56 8.48 31.64
CA VAL A 118 14.33 9.00 33.01
C VAL A 118 15.24 8.30 34.01
N ARG A 119 15.37 6.97 33.96
CA ARG A 119 16.29 6.22 34.83
C ARG A 119 17.75 6.63 34.65
N GLN A 120 18.20 6.83 33.41
CA GLN A 120 19.55 7.30 33.13
C GLN A 120 19.80 8.69 33.72
N THR A 121 18.85 9.63 33.56
CA THR A 121 18.97 10.97 34.17
C THR A 121 18.98 10.92 35.69
N ALA A 122 18.13 10.10 36.33
CA ALA A 122 18.09 9.97 37.78
C ALA A 122 19.38 9.39 38.38
N SER A 123 20.05 8.46 37.67
CA SER A 123 21.37 7.95 38.08
C SER A 123 22.47 9.02 38.00
N LEU A 124 22.38 9.98 37.08
CA LEU A 124 23.35 11.09 36.98
C LEU A 124 23.18 12.16 38.06
N TYR A 125 21.97 12.30 38.62
CA TYR A 125 21.65 13.25 39.70
C TYR A 125 21.56 12.60 41.10
N SER A 126 22.09 11.39 41.28
CA SER A 126 22.18 10.81 42.63
C SER A 126 23.09 11.69 43.50
N PRO A 127 22.64 12.21 44.65
CA PRO A 127 23.48 13.03 45.50
C PRO A 127 24.62 12.15 46.02
N THR A 128 25.85 12.46 45.61
CA THR A 128 27.02 11.98 46.32
C THR A 128 26.92 12.52 47.74
N SER A 129 26.68 11.63 48.71
CA SER A 129 26.78 11.97 50.13
C SER A 129 28.15 12.62 50.38
N PRO A 130 28.24 13.80 51.01
CA PRO A 130 29.52 14.42 51.30
C PRO A 130 30.14 13.68 52.50
N THR A 131 30.93 12.64 52.23
CA THR A 131 31.87 12.13 53.24
C THR A 131 33.08 13.04 53.22
N ASN A 132 33.07 13.96 54.18
CA ASN A 132 34.15 14.85 54.55
C ASN A 132 35.45 14.07 54.81
N SER A 133 36.43 14.14 53.90
CA SER A 133 37.87 14.32 54.23
C SER A 133 38.75 14.40 52.97
N GLY A 134 39.30 15.59 52.70
CA GLY A 134 40.63 15.76 52.13
C GLY A 134 40.84 15.73 50.60
N SER A 135 41.15 16.92 50.06
CA SER A 135 41.97 17.22 48.86
C SER A 135 41.28 17.43 47.50
N PRO A 136 41.67 18.47 46.72
CA PRO A 136 41.05 18.79 45.44
C PRO A 136 41.83 18.17 44.27
N SER A 137 41.15 17.37 43.44
CA SER A 137 41.63 17.05 42.09
C SER A 137 40.49 17.24 41.10
N GLN A 138 40.70 18.19 40.18
CA GLN A 138 39.81 18.49 39.07
C GLN A 138 39.54 17.25 38.24
N ALA A 139 38.27 16.84 38.13
CA ALA A 139 37.81 15.99 37.05
C ALA A 139 36.79 16.80 36.25
N LYS A 140 37.22 17.28 35.08
CA LYS A 140 36.33 17.86 34.06
C LYS A 140 35.50 16.73 33.45
N PRO A 141 34.19 16.89 33.22
CA PRO A 141 33.47 15.97 32.36
C PRO A 141 33.89 16.27 30.91
N ILE A 142 34.60 15.32 30.30
CA ILE A 142 34.64 15.16 28.84
C ILE A 142 33.31 14.54 28.48
N PHE A 143 32.35 15.34 27.99
CA PHE A 143 31.33 15.00 27.01
C PHE A 143 30.51 16.27 26.78
N ASP A 144 31.10 17.17 26.00
CA ASP A 144 30.36 18.16 25.24
C ASP A 144 29.89 17.41 23.98
N MET A 145 28.65 16.90 24.01
CA MET A 145 27.97 16.44 22.81
C MET A 145 26.82 17.42 22.61
N ASP A 146 27.13 18.42 21.79
CA ASP A 146 26.29 19.53 21.39
C ASP A 146 24.82 19.13 21.23
N MET A 147 23.95 19.81 21.97
CA MET A 147 22.51 19.68 21.89
C MET A 147 22.01 20.48 20.68
N VAL A 148 22.35 20.06 19.47
CA VAL A 148 21.76 20.61 18.25
C VAL A 148 20.39 19.96 18.07
N VAL A 149 19.38 20.61 18.63
CA VAL A 149 17.99 20.44 18.21
C VAL A 149 17.92 20.98 16.78
N ASP A 150 18.02 20.10 15.79
CA ASP A 150 17.62 20.45 14.43
C ASP A 150 16.08 20.42 14.37
N GLN A 151 15.51 21.62 14.52
CA GLN A 151 14.11 21.92 14.31
C GLN A 151 13.94 22.41 12.87
N ASN A 152 13.84 21.47 11.92
CA ASN A 152 13.26 21.61 10.57
C ASN A 152 13.55 20.27 9.84
N SER A 153 12.60 19.41 9.46
CA SER A 153 11.49 19.66 8.57
C SER A 153 10.62 18.40 8.58
N TYR A 154 9.47 18.47 9.26
CA TYR A 154 8.38 17.55 8.96
C TYR A 154 7.70 18.07 7.71
N GLY A 155 8.01 17.43 6.59
CA GLY A 155 7.45 17.81 5.30
C GLY A 155 8.10 17.04 4.18
N ASP A 156 8.03 15.71 4.22
CA ASP A 156 7.76 15.05 2.95
C ASP A 156 6.87 13.82 3.13
N SER A 157 5.91 13.81 2.23
CA SER A 157 4.74 12.96 2.16
C SER A 157 5.09 11.84 1.19
N MET A 158 5.26 10.61 1.69
CA MET A 158 5.27 9.43 0.82
C MET A 158 3.92 8.73 0.91
N TRP A 159 2.96 9.31 0.21
CA TRP A 159 2.00 8.53 -0.58
C TRP A 159 2.63 8.31 -1.96
#